data_AF-A0A9P4A571-F1
#
_entry.id   AF-A0A9P4A571-F1
#
_cell.length_a   1.000
_cell.length_b   1.000
_cell.length_c   1.000
_cell.angle_alpha   90.00
_cell.angle_beta   90.00
_cell.angle_gamma   90.00
#
_symmetry.space_group_name_H-M   'P 1'
#
loop_
_entity.id
_entity.type
_entity.pdbx_description
1 polymer ?
#
loop_
_entity_poly.entity_id
_entity_poly.type
_entity_poly.pdbx_seq_one_letter_code
_entity_poly.pdbx_strand_id
1 'polypeptide(L)'
;MIELAQHIEALLLENDCVIVPGFGGFVAHYAPATHVKEENLFLPPTRTIGFNPQLKLNDGVLVQSYMSAYDTSFADATRIVEKEVSAFIEILHEEGKAHLENVGEIHYNIYGNYEFIPYDCKITTPSLYGLDSFEIHELATLQQKEKVLIPANLTREKKTYEISINRVYLRNAVAMIAAVILFFAFSNRVENTDIQKNNYAQLLPGELFEQIEKQSVVVTPVSVKSRGTQQQVQKTSAPKITVDKAKTSRPIAVKEVKVNKQETVPAPVAAKSQANFNHPFHIIVAGGISMKDAEAMANQLKEKGFAEAKALNTAGKVRVSIRSFDNREEATKQLLELRKNETYKNAWLLAK
;
A
#
# COMPACT_ATOMS: atom_id res chain seq x y z
N MET A 1 20.54 43.29 -10.53
CA MET A 1 19.66 42.10 -10.55
C MET A 1 19.31 41.82 -9.11
N ILE A 2 18.09 41.90 -8.60
CA ILE A 2 16.90 42.70 -8.94
C ILE A 2 16.50 43.22 -7.54
N GLU A 3 16.78 44.49 -7.21
CA GLU A 3 16.52 45.04 -5.85
C GLU A 3 15.04 44.90 -5.48
N LEU A 4 14.15 44.99 -6.48
CA LEU A 4 12.73 44.65 -6.38
C LEU A 4 12.45 43.25 -5.80
N ALA A 5 13.20 42.22 -6.21
CA ALA A 5 12.97 40.85 -5.72
C ALA A 5 13.30 40.73 -4.23
N GLN A 6 14.37 41.40 -3.78
CA GLN A 6 14.79 41.41 -2.37
C GLN A 6 13.77 42.15 -1.49
N HIS A 7 13.24 43.28 -1.97
CA HIS A 7 12.18 43.99 -1.27
C HIS A 7 10.88 43.17 -1.20
N ILE A 8 10.49 42.50 -2.28
CA ILE A 8 9.32 41.62 -2.29
C ILE A 8 9.52 40.46 -1.32
N GLU A 9 10.69 39.81 -1.33
CA GLU A 9 11.04 38.73 -0.41
C GLU A 9 10.89 39.19 1.04
N ALA A 10 11.58 40.27 1.41
CA ALA A 10 11.57 40.80 2.78
C ALA A 10 10.15 41.16 3.24
N LEU A 11 9.36 41.78 2.37
CA LEU A 11 7.98 42.17 2.68
C LEU A 11 7.06 40.96 2.83
N LEU A 12 7.24 39.92 2.03
CA LEU A 12 6.45 38.69 2.12
C LEU A 12 6.76 37.88 3.39
N LEU A 13 7.89 38.13 4.08
CA LEU A 13 8.16 37.51 5.39
C LEU A 13 7.17 37.97 6.46
N GLU A 14 6.71 39.22 6.39
CA GLU A 14 5.86 39.85 7.42
C GLU A 14 4.42 40.08 6.95
N ASN A 15 4.20 40.29 5.64
CA ASN A 15 2.92 40.70 5.08
C ASN A 15 2.29 39.60 4.21
N ASP A 16 0.97 39.43 4.28
CA ASP A 16 0.21 38.45 3.50
C ASP A 16 -0.04 38.87 2.05
N CYS A 17 0.02 40.17 1.76
CA CYS A 17 -0.13 40.69 0.42
C CYS A 17 0.89 41.80 0.18
N VAL A 18 1.54 41.75 -0.98
CA VAL A 18 2.46 42.79 -1.46
C VAL A 18 2.07 43.13 -2.89
N ILE A 19 1.61 44.36 -3.10
CA ILE A 19 1.19 44.82 -4.42
C ILE A 19 2.33 45.54 -5.13
N VAL A 20 2.64 45.10 -6.34
CA VAL A 20 3.62 45.69 -7.25
C VAL A 20 2.88 46.60 -8.24
N PRO A 21 3.09 47.93 -8.18
CA PRO A 21 2.41 48.89 -9.03
C PRO A 21 2.52 48.55 -10.51
N GLY A 22 1.40 48.50 -11.22
CA GLY A 22 1.36 48.24 -12.67
C GLY A 22 1.59 46.79 -13.09
N PHE A 23 2.04 45.90 -12.19
CA PHE A 23 2.34 44.51 -12.49
C PHE A 23 1.31 43.53 -11.93
N GLY A 24 1.03 43.60 -10.63
CA GLY A 24 0.14 42.66 -9.93
C GLY A 24 0.45 42.55 -8.45
N GLY A 25 -0.20 41.62 -7.75
CA GLY A 25 0.01 41.40 -6.31
C GLY A 25 0.47 39.98 -6.00
N PHE A 26 1.46 39.86 -5.13
CA PHE A 26 1.84 38.60 -4.49
C PHE A 26 0.97 38.39 -3.25
N VAL A 27 0.41 37.19 -3.11
CA VAL A 27 -0.46 36.82 -2.01
C VAL A 27 0.09 35.56 -1.36
N ALA A 28 0.40 35.65 -0.08
CA ALA A 28 0.82 34.51 0.72
C ALA A 28 -0.41 33.87 1.39
N HIS A 29 -0.68 32.61 1.06
CA HIS A 29 -1.75 31.83 1.63
C HIS A 29 -1.21 30.95 2.76
N TYR A 30 -1.79 31.10 3.96
CA TYR A 30 -1.48 30.25 5.10
C TYR A 30 -2.24 28.93 5.04
N ALA A 31 -1.51 27.81 5.10
CA ALA A 31 -2.04 26.47 5.23
C ALA A 31 -1.78 25.97 6.67
N PRO A 32 -2.82 25.62 7.44
CA PRO A 32 -2.65 25.15 8.80
C PRO A 32 -1.99 23.77 8.86
N ALA A 33 -1.41 23.47 10.03
CA ALA A 33 -0.87 22.14 10.32
C ALA A 33 -1.94 21.06 10.10
N THR A 34 -1.56 19.97 9.46
CA THR A 34 -2.49 18.91 9.07
C THR A 34 -1.95 17.55 9.49
N HIS A 35 -2.81 16.71 10.04
CA HIS A 35 -2.47 15.33 10.37
C HIS A 35 -2.96 14.38 9.26
N VAL A 36 -2.02 13.66 8.66
CA VAL A 36 -2.27 12.60 7.69
C VAL A 36 -2.38 11.28 8.45
N LYS A 37 -3.60 10.80 8.64
CA LYS A 37 -3.91 9.65 9.50
C LYS A 37 -3.33 8.34 8.97
N GLU A 38 -3.22 8.22 7.66
CA GLU A 38 -2.72 7.02 6.97
C GLU A 38 -1.26 6.74 7.34
N GLU A 39 -0.48 7.78 7.56
CA GLU A 39 0.97 7.70 7.82
C GLU A 39 1.33 8.10 9.27
N ASN A 40 0.34 8.45 10.10
CA ASN A 40 0.55 9.09 11.42
C ASN A 40 1.49 10.31 11.36
N LEU A 41 1.49 11.00 10.21
CA LEU A 41 2.40 12.08 9.88
C LEU A 41 1.72 13.42 10.14
N PHE A 42 2.33 14.23 10.99
CA PHE A 42 1.91 15.60 11.25
C PHE A 42 2.72 16.52 10.36
N LEU A 43 2.04 17.20 9.45
CA LEU A 43 2.63 18.22 8.59
C LEU A 43 2.61 19.57 9.31
N PRO A 44 3.72 20.33 9.29
CA PRO A 44 3.77 21.64 9.89
C PRO A 44 2.84 22.61 9.12
N PRO A 45 2.44 23.72 9.76
CA PRO A 45 1.81 24.80 9.02
C PRO A 45 2.77 25.33 7.97
N THR A 46 2.25 25.64 6.78
CA THR A 46 3.05 26.15 5.66
C THR A 46 2.43 27.43 5.11
N ARG A 47 3.24 28.20 4.38
CA ARG A 47 2.77 29.41 3.72
C ARG A 47 3.24 29.37 2.27
N THR A 48 2.28 29.45 1.35
CA THR A 48 2.52 29.33 -0.09
C THR A 48 2.21 30.64 -0.78
N ILE A 49 3.02 31.05 -1.74
CA ILE A 49 2.82 32.29 -2.48
C ILE A 49 2.03 32.00 -3.75
N GLY A 50 1.08 32.87 -4.06
CA GLY A 50 0.47 32.99 -5.37
C GLY A 50 0.68 34.39 -5.93
N PHE A 51 0.52 34.53 -7.25
CA PHE A 51 0.54 35.82 -7.93
C PHE A 51 -0.82 36.09 -8.56
N ASN A 52 -1.32 37.32 -8.42
CA ASN A 52 -2.54 37.76 -9.06
C ASN A 52 -2.30 39.07 -9.85
N PRO A 53 -2.33 39.02 -11.20
CA PRO A 53 -2.09 40.20 -12.04
C PRO A 53 -3.21 41.25 -12.00
N GLN A 54 -4.38 40.91 -11.45
CA GLN A 54 -5.51 41.85 -11.33
C GLN A 54 -5.38 42.80 -10.14
N LEU A 55 -4.54 42.46 -9.15
CA LEU A 55 -4.29 43.31 -7.99
C LEU A 55 -3.32 44.44 -8.37
N LYS A 56 -3.88 45.55 -8.86
CA LYS A 56 -3.12 46.74 -9.27
C LYS A 56 -3.28 47.94 -8.34
N LEU A 57 -4.08 47.80 -7.28
CA LEU A 57 -4.32 48.88 -6.32
C LEU A 57 -3.16 48.96 -5.34
N ASN A 58 -2.32 49.98 -5.44
CA ASN A 58 -1.14 50.13 -4.60
C ASN A 58 -1.52 50.20 -3.11
N ASP A 59 -1.05 49.25 -2.32
CA ASP A 59 -1.15 49.23 -0.85
C ASP A 59 -0.08 50.11 -0.17
N GLY A 60 0.90 50.59 -0.95
CA GLY A 60 2.00 51.42 -0.47
C GLY A 60 3.07 50.66 0.31
N VAL A 61 2.91 49.35 0.53
CA VAL A 61 3.83 48.54 1.35
C VAL A 61 5.20 48.43 0.67
N LEU A 62 5.21 48.20 -0.64
CA LEU A 62 6.43 48.17 -1.43
C LEU A 62 7.13 49.54 -1.43
N VAL A 63 6.37 50.61 -1.67
CA VAL A 63 6.92 51.98 -1.70
C VAL A 63 7.52 52.36 -0.34
N GLN A 64 6.88 51.98 0.76
CA GLN A 64 7.37 52.23 2.12
C GLN A 64 8.69 51.52 2.41
N SER A 65 8.87 50.30 1.88
CA SER A 65 10.14 49.58 1.96
C SER A 65 11.26 50.34 1.25
N TYR A 66 11.01 50.87 0.05
CA TYR A 66 11.98 51.69 -0.68
C TYR A 66 12.27 53.01 0.03
N MET A 67 11.26 53.69 0.58
CA MET A 67 11.49 54.90 1.38
C MET A 67 12.45 54.65 2.54
N SER A 68 12.27 53.51 3.22
CA SER A 68 13.11 53.13 4.36
C SER A 68 14.53 52.73 3.96
N ALA A 69 14.69 52.10 2.79
CA ALA A 69 15.98 51.65 2.30
C ALA A 69 16.83 52.77 1.68
N TYR A 70 16.21 53.70 0.96
CA TYR A 70 16.90 54.78 0.23
C TYR A 70 16.78 56.16 0.90
N ASP A 71 16.13 56.26 2.07
CA ASP A 71 15.89 57.50 2.81
C ASP A 71 15.33 58.63 1.92
N THR A 72 14.22 58.34 1.24
CA THR A 72 13.65 59.20 0.20
C THR A 72 12.17 59.49 0.42
N SER A 73 11.65 60.46 -0.33
CA SER A 73 10.23 60.83 -0.25
C SER A 73 9.34 59.76 -0.90
N PHE A 74 8.06 59.72 -0.52
CA PHE A 74 7.10 58.78 -1.12
C PHE A 74 7.00 58.93 -2.65
N ALA A 75 7.03 60.17 -3.15
CA ALA A 75 6.95 60.44 -4.58
C ALA A 75 8.20 59.93 -5.33
N ASP A 76 9.39 60.15 -4.75
CA ASP A 76 10.64 59.70 -5.33
C ASP A 76 10.76 58.17 -5.28
N ALA A 77 10.41 57.54 -4.16
CA ALA A 77 10.35 56.09 -4.01
C ALA A 77 9.39 55.45 -5.02
N THR A 78 8.20 56.04 -5.21
CA THR A 78 7.23 55.56 -6.21
C THR A 78 7.85 55.57 -7.62
N ARG A 79 8.55 56.65 -7.98
CA ARG A 79 9.20 56.77 -9.28
C ARG A 79 10.33 55.75 -9.46
N ILE A 80 11.06 55.44 -8.40
CA ILE A 80 12.11 54.39 -8.41
C ILE A 80 11.46 53.02 -8.63
N VAL A 81 10.42 52.69 -7.87
CA VAL A 81 9.69 51.43 -8.00
C VAL A 81 9.10 51.26 -9.40
N GLU A 82 8.40 52.26 -9.93
CA GLU A 82 7.83 52.22 -11.28
C GLU A 82 8.90 51.98 -12.36
N LYS A 83 10.07 52.60 -12.22
CA LYS A 83 11.21 52.39 -13.12
C LYS A 83 11.72 50.95 -13.05
N GLU A 84 11.90 50.40 -11.85
CA GLU A 84 12.37 49.02 -11.67
C GLU A 84 11.37 47.99 -12.18
N VAL A 85 10.08 48.19 -11.89
CA VAL A 85 9.01 47.32 -12.37
C VAL A 85 8.92 47.37 -13.89
N SER A 86 9.07 48.54 -14.51
CA SER A 86 9.08 48.67 -15.97
C SER A 86 10.24 47.88 -16.58
N ALA A 87 11.45 48.01 -16.02
CA ALA A 87 12.61 47.24 -16.46
C ALA A 87 12.42 45.73 -16.26
N PHE A 88 11.77 45.31 -15.16
CA PHE A 88 11.45 43.91 -14.91
C PHE A 88 10.44 43.36 -15.94
N ILE A 89 9.42 44.13 -16.28
CA ILE A 89 8.43 43.76 -17.30
C ILE A 89 9.09 43.67 -18.70
N GLU A 90 10.01 44.57 -19.02
CA GLU A 90 10.79 44.51 -20.27
C GLU A 90 11.57 43.20 -20.38
N ILE A 91 12.33 42.82 -19.35
CA ILE A 91 13.06 41.55 -19.30
C ILE A 91 12.11 40.36 -19.46
N LEU A 92 10.97 40.40 -18.77
CA LEU A 92 9.97 39.34 -18.83
C LEU A 92 9.34 39.21 -20.23
N HIS A 93 9.16 40.31 -20.97
CA HIS A 93 8.69 40.29 -22.36
C HIS A 93 9.77 39.87 -23.36
N GLU A 94 11.04 40.19 -23.12
CA GLU A 94 12.16 39.80 -23.98
C GLU A 94 12.53 38.31 -23.83
N GLU A 95 12.65 37.83 -22.59
CA GLU A 95 13.07 36.45 -22.29
C GLU A 95 11.88 35.47 -22.17
N GLY A 96 10.66 35.98 -21.98
CA GLY A 96 9.45 35.18 -21.74
C GLY A 96 9.36 34.57 -20.33
N LYS A 97 10.39 34.76 -19.51
CA LYS A 97 10.46 34.28 -18.12
C LYS A 97 11.31 35.23 -17.28
N ALA A 98 10.97 35.38 -16.01
CA ALA A 98 11.75 36.15 -15.06
C ALA A 98 11.84 35.43 -13.71
N HIS A 99 13.04 35.43 -13.14
CA HIS A 99 13.32 34.81 -11.85
C HIS A 99 13.20 35.85 -10.73
N LEU A 100 12.46 35.50 -9.68
CA LEU A 100 12.44 36.23 -8.41
C LEU A 100 13.09 35.33 -7.36
N GLU A 101 14.29 35.73 -6.92
CA GLU A 101 15.06 35.01 -5.91
C GLU A 101 14.20 34.75 -4.67
N ASN A 102 14.24 33.51 -4.15
CA ASN A 102 13.51 33.05 -2.96
C ASN A 102 11.97 33.16 -2.99
N VAL A 103 11.39 33.67 -4.07
CA VAL A 103 9.94 33.84 -4.24
C VAL A 103 9.39 32.86 -5.28
N GLY A 104 9.94 32.84 -6.49
CA GLY A 104 9.46 31.98 -7.58
C GLY A 104 9.85 32.46 -8.97
N GLU A 105 9.28 31.81 -9.98
CA GLU A 105 9.46 32.16 -11.39
C GLU A 105 8.15 32.67 -11.99
N ILE A 106 8.23 33.71 -12.80
CA ILE A 106 7.09 34.21 -13.57
C ILE A 106 7.34 33.93 -15.04
N HIS A 107 6.37 33.29 -15.69
CA HIS A 107 6.37 33.02 -17.12
C HIS A 107 5.35 33.92 -17.81
N TYR A 108 5.76 34.53 -18.91
CA TYR A 108 4.88 35.30 -19.76
C TYR A 108 4.46 34.46 -20.96
N ASN A 109 3.18 34.09 -20.99
CA ASN A 109 2.66 33.20 -22.01
C ASN A 109 2.30 33.99 -23.29
N ILE A 110 2.26 33.30 -24.44
CA ILE A 110 1.90 33.88 -25.75
C ILE A 110 0.50 34.50 -25.78
N TYR A 111 -0.36 34.12 -24.85
CA TYR A 111 -1.72 34.65 -24.68
C TYR A 111 -1.77 35.97 -23.88
N GLY A 112 -0.62 36.50 -23.44
CA GLY A 112 -0.54 37.74 -22.65
C GLY A 112 -0.86 37.57 -21.17
N ASN A 113 -0.77 36.34 -20.65
CA ASN A 113 -1.03 36.04 -19.23
C ASN A 113 0.28 35.73 -18.50
N TYR A 114 0.36 36.14 -17.24
CA TYR A 114 1.44 35.80 -16.31
C TYR A 114 1.10 34.52 -15.55
N GLU A 115 1.96 33.52 -15.63
CA GLU A 115 1.89 32.29 -14.84
C GLU A 115 3.02 32.33 -13.80
N PHE A 116 2.69 32.07 -12.53
CA PHE A 116 3.67 32.10 -11.44
C PHE A 116 3.86 30.71 -10.85
N ILE A 117 5.12 30.32 -10.74
CA ILE A 117 5.55 29.06 -10.15
C ILE A 117 6.37 29.40 -8.90
N PRO A 118 5.81 29.23 -7.68
CA PRO A 118 6.58 29.46 -6.46
C PRO A 118 7.73 28.47 -6.36
N TYR A 119 8.86 28.89 -5.79
CA TYR A 119 9.92 27.93 -5.48
C TYR A 119 9.56 27.08 -4.26
N ASP A 120 9.99 25.81 -4.28
CA ASP A 120 9.87 24.89 -3.15
C ASP A 120 10.66 25.36 -1.92
N CYS A 121 11.48 26.41 -2.09
CA CYS A 121 12.06 27.19 -1.01
C CYS A 121 10.91 27.75 -0.16
N LYS A 122 10.54 27.04 0.91
CA LYS A 122 9.60 27.53 1.92
C LYS A 122 10.04 28.95 2.29
N ILE A 123 9.28 29.98 1.90
CA ILE A 123 9.50 31.32 2.45
C ILE A 123 9.50 31.14 3.95
N THR A 124 10.63 31.49 4.55
CA THR A 124 10.86 31.26 5.96
C THR A 124 10.12 32.37 6.70
N THR A 125 8.80 32.28 6.74
CA THR A 125 8.01 33.13 7.64
C THR A 125 8.61 32.92 9.03
N PRO A 126 9.19 33.94 9.67
CA PRO A 126 10.00 33.74 10.87
C PRO A 126 9.26 32.98 11.98
N SER A 127 7.94 33.14 12.06
CA SER A 127 7.06 32.44 13.01
C SER A 127 6.88 30.94 12.74
N LEU A 128 7.10 30.47 11.51
CA LEU A 128 6.97 29.06 11.10
C LEU A 128 8.33 28.37 10.95
N TYR A 129 9.43 29.11 11.17
CA TYR A 129 10.78 28.58 11.04
C TYR A 129 11.04 27.46 12.06
N GLY A 130 11.70 26.40 11.60
CA GLY A 130 12.06 25.25 12.43
C GLY A 130 10.93 24.26 12.71
N LEU A 131 9.72 24.51 12.18
CA LEU A 131 8.64 23.52 12.24
C LEU A 131 8.84 22.47 11.14
N ASP A 132 9.09 21.23 11.56
CA ASP A 132 9.25 20.09 10.66
C ASP A 132 8.10 19.09 10.85
N SER A 133 7.92 18.23 9.85
CA SER A 133 6.99 17.12 9.95
C SER A 133 7.50 16.08 10.94
N PHE A 134 6.60 15.51 11.73
CA PHE A 134 6.95 14.47 12.68
C PHE A 134 5.87 13.39 12.73
N GLU A 135 6.28 12.19 13.16
CA GLU A 135 5.36 11.06 13.33
C GLU A 135 5.01 10.89 14.82
N ILE A 136 3.71 10.82 15.14
CA ILE A 136 3.24 10.46 16.50
C ILE A 136 2.35 9.23 16.41
N HIS A 137 2.67 8.22 17.21
CA HIS A 137 1.89 6.99 17.30
C HIS A 137 0.67 7.18 18.21
N GLU A 138 -0.47 6.61 17.84
CA GLU A 138 -1.68 6.66 18.66
C GLU A 138 -1.48 5.92 20.01
N LEU A 139 -2.05 6.46 21.09
CA LEU A 139 -1.92 5.89 22.45
C LEU A 139 -2.41 4.43 22.55
N ALA A 140 -3.41 4.05 21.75
CA ALA A 140 -3.92 2.67 21.71
C ALA A 140 -2.84 1.68 21.28
N THR A 141 -1.98 2.07 20.32
CA THR A 141 -0.87 1.22 19.85
C THR A 141 0.22 1.06 20.90
N LEU A 142 0.44 2.09 21.75
CA LEU A 142 1.42 2.05 22.83
C LEU A 142 0.97 1.11 23.96
N GLN A 143 -0.29 1.18 24.38
CA GLN A 143 -0.83 0.28 25.42
C GLN A 143 -0.80 -1.20 25.01
N GLN A 144 -0.91 -1.47 23.70
CA GLN A 144 -0.85 -2.83 23.17
C GLN A 144 0.57 -3.40 23.18
N LYS A 145 1.59 -2.54 23.09
CA LYS A 145 3.01 -2.92 23.16
C LYS A 145 3.48 -3.17 24.61
N GLU A 146 2.88 -2.47 25.58
CA GLU A 146 3.14 -2.64 27.01
C GLU A 146 2.43 -3.86 27.61
N LYS A 147 1.40 -4.41 26.95
CA LYS A 147 0.99 -5.81 27.14
C LYS A 147 2.03 -6.76 26.57
N VAL A 148 3.27 -6.63 27.06
CA VAL A 148 4.28 -7.66 26.97
C VAL A 148 3.65 -8.92 27.53
N LEU A 149 3.48 -9.90 26.65
CA LEU A 149 3.35 -11.30 27.01
C LEU A 149 4.51 -11.59 27.96
N ILE A 150 4.24 -11.59 29.26
CA ILE A 150 5.16 -12.16 30.24
C ILE A 150 5.48 -13.53 29.66
N PRO A 151 6.73 -13.82 29.25
CA PRO A 151 7.04 -15.14 28.76
C PRO A 151 6.65 -16.08 29.90
N ALA A 152 5.77 -17.04 29.61
CA ALA A 152 5.48 -18.14 30.51
C ALA A 152 6.71 -19.08 30.62
N ASN A 153 7.91 -18.51 30.77
CA ASN A 153 9.03 -19.17 31.38
C ASN A 153 8.99 -18.83 32.86
N LEU A 154 7.97 -19.38 33.54
CA LEU A 154 8.17 -19.77 34.92
C LEU A 154 9.38 -20.69 34.87
N THR A 155 10.51 -20.21 35.37
CA THR A 155 11.70 -20.98 35.66
C THR A 155 11.23 -22.30 36.26
N ARG A 156 11.34 -23.40 35.50
CA ARG A 156 11.22 -24.72 36.09
C ARG A 156 12.38 -24.82 37.07
N GLU A 157 12.14 -24.49 38.33
CA GLU A 157 13.01 -24.90 39.41
C GLU A 157 13.21 -26.41 39.23
N LYS A 158 14.45 -26.80 38.90
CA LYS A 158 14.82 -28.19 38.92
C LYS A 158 14.64 -28.62 40.37
N LYS A 159 13.56 -29.36 40.66
CA LYS A 159 13.37 -30.00 41.96
C LYS A 159 14.54 -30.95 42.16
N THR A 160 15.56 -30.48 42.89
CA THR A 160 16.64 -31.32 43.38
C THR A 160 16.02 -32.22 44.44
N TYR A 161 15.81 -33.49 44.11
CA TYR A 161 15.41 -34.47 45.11
C TYR A 161 16.63 -34.77 45.99
N GLU A 162 16.65 -34.22 47.20
CA GLU A 162 17.60 -34.64 48.23
C GLU A 162 17.18 -36.01 48.74
N ILE A 163 17.78 -37.07 48.19
CA ILE A 163 17.57 -38.43 48.66
C ILE A 163 18.48 -38.63 49.89
N SER A 164 17.92 -38.44 51.09
CA SER A 164 18.64 -38.69 52.34
C SER A 164 18.60 -40.18 52.71
N ILE A 165 19.64 -40.94 52.35
CA ILE A 165 19.77 -42.35 52.74
C ILE A 165 20.40 -42.43 54.14
N ASN A 166 19.75 -43.15 55.06
CA ASN A 166 20.26 -43.36 56.40
C ASN A 166 21.56 -44.20 56.36
N ARG A 167 22.66 -43.64 56.89
CA ARG A 167 24.01 -44.24 56.88
C ARG A 167 24.08 -45.61 57.54
N VAL A 168 23.17 -45.95 58.43
CA VAL A 168 23.13 -47.28 59.09
C VAL A 168 22.79 -48.38 58.09
N TYR A 169 21.82 -48.15 57.20
CA TYR A 169 21.44 -49.13 56.18
C TYR A 169 22.53 -49.30 55.12
N LEU A 170 23.18 -48.21 54.73
CA LEU A 170 24.30 -48.26 53.79
C LEU A 170 25.48 -49.06 54.37
N ARG A 171 25.80 -48.86 55.66
CA ARG A 171 26.88 -49.61 56.32
C ARG A 171 26.58 -51.11 56.38
N ASN A 172 25.34 -51.48 56.67
CA ASN A 172 24.92 -52.88 56.71
C ASN A 172 24.93 -53.50 55.30
N ALA A 173 24.49 -52.77 54.28
CA ALA A 173 24.52 -53.24 52.89
C ALA A 173 25.97 -53.48 52.42
N VAL A 174 26.89 -52.56 52.72
CA VAL A 174 28.31 -52.72 52.37
C VAL A 174 28.93 -53.92 53.10
N ALA A 175 28.58 -54.14 54.38
CA ALA A 175 29.06 -55.30 55.13
C ALA A 175 28.57 -56.64 54.53
N MET A 176 27.32 -56.71 54.09
CA MET A 176 26.77 -57.90 53.42
C MET A 176 27.47 -58.18 52.09
N ILE A 177 27.72 -57.15 51.29
CA ILE A 177 28.43 -57.28 50.01
C ILE A 177 29.87 -57.76 50.27
N ALA A 178 30.56 -57.21 51.27
CA ALA A 178 31.90 -57.64 51.63
C ALA A 178 31.94 -59.10 52.08
N ALA A 179 30.95 -59.57 52.85
CA ALA A 179 30.84 -60.97 53.26
C ALA A 179 30.63 -61.92 52.06
N VAL A 180 29.80 -61.52 51.09
CA VAL A 180 29.58 -62.30 49.86
C VAL A 180 30.86 -62.38 49.02
N ILE A 181 31.57 -61.26 48.88
CA ILE A 181 32.85 -61.25 48.16
C ILE A 181 33.87 -62.16 48.86
N LEU A 182 33.95 -62.11 50.19
CA LEU A 182 34.86 -62.95 50.95
C LEU A 182 34.50 -64.44 50.82
N PHE A 183 33.21 -64.77 50.80
CA PHE A 183 32.72 -66.13 50.56
C PHE A 183 33.13 -66.67 49.18
N PHE A 184 33.01 -65.86 48.12
CA PHE A 184 33.44 -66.27 46.79
C PHE A 184 34.96 -66.29 46.63
N ALA A 185 35.70 -65.41 47.31
CA ALA A 185 37.16 -65.37 47.25
C ALA A 185 37.82 -66.58 47.93
N PHE A 186 37.19 -67.12 48.99
CA PHE A 186 37.69 -68.30 49.71
C PHE A 186 37.03 -69.62 49.29
N SER A 187 36.06 -69.60 48.37
CA SER A 187 35.49 -70.83 47.83
C SER A 187 36.49 -71.50 46.87
N ASN A 188 36.87 -72.74 47.17
CA ASN A 188 37.72 -73.55 46.30
C ASN A 188 37.12 -73.62 44.89
N ARG A 189 37.92 -73.31 43.86
CA ARG A 189 37.48 -73.38 42.45
C ARG A 189 37.14 -74.82 42.08
N VAL A 190 35.88 -75.06 41.72
CA VAL A 190 35.44 -76.33 41.10
C VAL A 190 35.85 -76.29 39.63
N GLU A 191 36.74 -77.19 39.22
CA GLU A 191 37.14 -77.36 37.82
C GLU A 191 36.17 -78.26 37.06
N ASN A 192 35.60 -77.70 35.99
CA ASN A 192 35.04 -78.31 34.77
C ASN A 192 34.11 -79.54 34.89
N THR A 193 32.82 -79.31 34.61
CA THR A 193 31.93 -80.35 34.06
C THR A 193 31.63 -80.01 32.60
N ASP A 194 32.01 -80.91 31.70
CA ASP A 194 31.81 -80.80 30.26
C ASP A 194 30.30 -80.95 29.93
N ILE A 195 29.74 -79.99 29.20
CA ILE A 195 28.29 -79.93 28.93
C ILE A 195 28.01 -80.68 27.62
N GLN A 196 27.51 -81.92 27.72
CA GLN A 196 26.91 -82.63 26.59
C GLN A 196 25.73 -81.83 26.02
N LYS A 197 25.85 -81.41 24.75
CA LYS A 197 24.79 -80.75 23.97
C LYS A 197 23.75 -81.77 23.51
N ASN A 198 22.84 -82.18 24.40
CA ASN A 198 21.61 -82.85 24.00
C ASN A 198 20.42 -81.92 24.28
N ASN A 199 19.70 -81.62 23.20
CA ASN A 199 18.64 -80.63 23.11
C ASN A 199 17.36 -81.14 23.79
N TYR A 200 17.13 -80.76 25.04
CA TYR A 200 16.05 -81.24 25.93
C TYR A 200 14.65 -80.69 25.61
N ALA A 201 14.34 -80.38 24.35
CA ALA A 201 13.06 -79.80 23.96
C ALA A 201 12.54 -80.29 22.61
N GLN A 202 12.68 -81.57 22.30
CA GLN A 202 12.00 -82.17 21.15
C GLN A 202 11.13 -83.35 21.59
N LEU A 203 9.89 -83.01 21.92
CA LEU A 203 8.80 -83.96 22.11
C LEU A 203 8.34 -84.41 20.72
N LEU A 204 9.02 -85.42 20.15
CA LEU A 204 8.52 -86.43 19.18
C LEU A 204 9.71 -87.21 18.59
N PRO A 205 9.74 -88.55 18.65
CA PRO A 205 10.79 -89.36 18.05
C PRO A 205 10.75 -89.27 16.51
N GLY A 206 11.89 -88.94 15.89
CA GLY A 206 12.04 -88.74 14.45
C GLY A 206 11.87 -89.99 13.58
N GLU A 207 11.67 -91.18 14.16
CA GLU A 207 11.53 -92.41 13.38
C GLU A 207 10.13 -92.60 12.76
N LEU A 208 9.11 -91.85 13.22
CA LEU A 208 7.75 -91.97 12.66
C LEU A 208 7.58 -91.27 11.30
N PHE A 209 8.47 -90.34 10.94
CA PHE A 209 8.37 -89.62 9.67
C PHE A 209 9.08 -90.33 8.51
N GLU A 210 10.06 -91.20 8.79
CA GLU A 210 10.78 -91.94 7.74
C GLU A 210 9.93 -93.06 7.12
N GLN A 211 8.88 -93.51 7.82
CA GLN A 211 7.97 -94.57 7.38
C GLN A 211 6.74 -94.04 6.62
N ILE A 212 6.45 -92.74 6.72
CA ILE A 212 5.35 -92.08 6.00
C ILE A 212 5.82 -91.56 4.63
N GLU A 213 7.10 -91.25 4.47
CA GLU A 213 7.69 -90.79 3.20
C GLU A 213 7.78 -91.90 2.13
N LYS A 214 7.70 -93.18 2.52
CA LYS A 214 7.76 -94.35 1.61
C LYS A 214 6.40 -94.87 1.13
N GLN A 215 5.29 -94.29 1.58
CA GLN A 215 3.95 -94.59 1.06
C GLN A 215 3.27 -93.33 0.54
N SER A 216 3.49 -93.09 -0.75
CA SER A 216 2.88 -92.05 -1.56
C SER A 216 1.39 -92.31 -1.81
N VAL A 217 0.50 -91.37 -1.46
CA VAL A 217 -0.70 -91.03 -2.26
C VAL A 217 -1.00 -89.54 -2.12
N VAL A 218 -1.12 -88.91 -3.28
CA VAL A 218 -1.43 -87.49 -3.57
C VAL A 218 -2.63 -86.97 -2.77
N VAL A 219 -2.45 -85.89 -1.99
CA VAL A 219 -3.53 -84.93 -1.69
C VAL A 219 -2.95 -83.52 -1.46
N THR A 220 -3.28 -82.59 -2.36
CA THR A 220 -3.08 -81.14 -2.21
C THR A 220 -4.16 -80.53 -1.32
N PRO A 221 -3.82 -79.59 -0.42
CA PRO A 221 -4.66 -78.38 -0.36
C PRO A 221 -3.91 -77.05 -0.14
N VAL A 222 -4.12 -76.16 -1.11
CA VAL A 222 -4.46 -74.71 -1.08
C VAL A 222 -4.05 -73.83 0.11
N SER A 223 -3.14 -72.89 -0.22
CA SER A 223 -3.03 -71.45 0.09
C SER A 223 -3.73 -70.84 1.32
N VAL A 224 -2.93 -70.13 2.15
CA VAL A 224 -3.17 -68.71 2.52
C VAL A 224 -1.83 -68.01 2.79
N LYS A 225 -1.51 -66.93 2.07
CA LYS A 225 -0.38 -66.03 2.39
C LYS A 225 -0.90 -64.62 2.67
N SER A 226 -0.93 -64.23 3.95
CA SER A 226 -1.08 -62.84 4.40
C SER A 226 0.25 -62.32 4.95
N ARG A 227 0.45 -61.02 4.77
CA ARG A 227 1.70 -60.26 4.87
C ARG A 227 2.22 -60.08 6.31
N GLY A 228 3.53 -60.05 6.43
CA GLY A 228 4.27 -59.46 7.55
C GLY A 228 5.66 -59.02 7.08
N THR A 229 5.94 -57.73 7.28
CA THR A 229 7.12 -56.93 6.97
C THR A 229 8.46 -57.45 7.50
N GLN A 230 9.58 -57.20 6.81
CA GLN A 230 10.64 -56.22 7.18
C GLN A 230 11.91 -56.29 6.28
N GLN A 231 12.35 -55.08 5.88
CA GLN A 231 13.71 -54.52 5.77
C GLN A 231 14.82 -55.10 4.87
N GLN A 232 15.30 -54.20 3.99
CA GLN A 232 16.68 -53.92 3.49
C GLN A 232 17.46 -55.08 2.82
N VAL A 233 18.17 -54.89 1.70
CA VAL A 233 19.48 -54.23 1.58
C VAL A 233 19.80 -53.84 0.10
N GLN A 234 20.67 -52.84 0.00
CA GLN A 234 21.33 -52.07 -1.07
C GLN A 234 22.01 -52.73 -2.32
N LYS A 235 22.20 -51.84 -3.34
CA LYS A 235 23.19 -51.78 -4.47
C LYS A 235 22.86 -52.63 -5.73
N THR A 236 22.99 -52.15 -6.99
CA THR A 236 24.11 -51.44 -7.65
C THR A 236 23.72 -50.85 -9.05
N SER A 237 24.29 -49.68 -9.39
CA SER A 237 24.78 -49.11 -10.69
C SER A 237 24.10 -49.27 -12.09
N ALA A 238 23.68 -48.10 -12.65
CA ALA A 238 23.98 -47.48 -13.99
C ALA A 238 23.57 -48.14 -15.34
N PRO A 239 23.54 -47.41 -16.49
CA PRO A 239 23.05 -46.04 -16.81
C PRO A 239 22.19 -45.97 -18.13
N LYS A 240 21.46 -44.87 -18.38
CA LYS A 240 21.41 -44.15 -19.69
C LYS A 240 20.49 -42.93 -19.69
N ILE A 241 20.95 -41.92 -20.42
CA ILE A 241 20.50 -40.54 -20.61
C ILE A 241 19.48 -40.47 -21.76
N THR A 242 18.46 -39.60 -21.65
CA THR A 242 18.06 -38.54 -22.62
C THR A 242 16.82 -37.79 -22.10
N VAL A 243 16.95 -36.52 -21.68
CA VAL A 243 16.72 -35.26 -22.43
C VAL A 243 15.25 -34.74 -22.37
N ASP A 244 15.14 -33.59 -21.69
CA ASP A 244 14.31 -32.39 -21.89
C ASP A 244 12.80 -32.25 -21.55
N LYS A 245 12.61 -31.11 -20.85
CA LYS A 245 11.57 -30.06 -20.91
C LYS A 245 10.15 -30.27 -20.37
N ALA A 246 9.95 -29.64 -19.22
CA ALA A 246 9.02 -28.54 -18.92
C ALA A 246 7.53 -28.62 -19.34
N LYS A 247 6.70 -28.51 -18.30
CA LYS A 247 5.33 -27.96 -18.19
C LYS A 247 4.24 -28.58 -19.09
N THR A 248 3.18 -29.08 -18.44
CA THR A 248 1.88 -28.39 -18.25
C THR A 248 0.82 -29.45 -17.95
N SER A 249 0.00 -29.28 -16.91
CA SER A 249 -1.37 -29.82 -16.91
C SER A 249 -2.34 -28.65 -17.07
N ARG A 250 -2.79 -28.47 -18.31
CA ARG A 250 -4.13 -27.96 -18.65
C ARG A 250 -5.14 -29.04 -18.20
N PRO A 251 -6.48 -28.84 -18.17
CA PRO A 251 -7.25 -28.73 -19.43
C PRO A 251 -8.54 -27.86 -19.37
N ILE A 252 -8.86 -27.09 -20.43
CA ILE A 252 -9.71 -27.40 -21.62
C ILE A 252 -11.18 -26.96 -21.36
N ALA A 253 -11.69 -25.91 -22.01
CA ALA A 253 -12.11 -25.73 -23.42
C ALA A 253 -13.59 -26.15 -23.64
N VAL A 254 -14.51 -25.26 -24.08
CA VAL A 254 -14.79 -24.84 -25.49
C VAL A 254 -15.57 -25.96 -26.21
N LYS A 255 -16.73 -25.78 -26.88
CA LYS A 255 -17.06 -24.93 -28.04
C LYS A 255 -18.50 -25.24 -28.52
N GLU A 256 -19.08 -24.36 -29.34
CA GLU A 256 -19.88 -24.61 -30.57
C GLU A 256 -20.15 -23.20 -31.16
N VAL A 257 -19.70 -22.69 -32.33
CA VAL A 257 -19.59 -23.03 -33.77
C VAL A 257 -20.89 -22.93 -34.59
N LYS A 258 -21.02 -21.84 -35.40
CA LYS A 258 -21.17 -21.78 -36.88
C LYS A 258 -21.35 -20.29 -37.32
N VAL A 259 -20.45 -19.66 -38.10
CA VAL A 259 -20.31 -19.62 -39.61
C VAL A 259 -21.49 -18.83 -40.26
N ASN A 260 -21.41 -17.80 -41.13
CA ASN A 260 -20.41 -17.29 -42.09
C ASN A 260 -20.76 -15.83 -42.57
N LYS A 261 -19.73 -15.04 -42.97
CA LYS A 261 -19.55 -14.19 -44.21
C LYS A 261 -20.72 -13.22 -44.63
N GLN A 262 -20.57 -11.91 -44.92
CA GLN A 262 -19.75 -11.21 -45.93
C GLN A 262 -20.00 -9.68 -45.89
N GLU A 263 -19.04 -8.86 -46.35
CA GLU A 263 -19.11 -7.39 -46.50
C GLU A 263 -20.13 -6.89 -47.54
N THR A 264 -20.70 -5.70 -47.31
CA THR A 264 -21.08 -4.74 -48.36
C THR A 264 -21.22 -3.33 -47.78
N VAL A 265 -20.58 -2.36 -48.43
CA VAL A 265 -20.70 -0.90 -48.19
C VAL A 265 -21.94 -0.38 -48.93
N PRO A 266 -22.73 0.53 -48.34
CA PRO A 266 -22.83 1.87 -48.94
C PRO A 266 -22.86 3.02 -47.91
N ALA A 267 -22.40 4.20 -48.34
CA ALA A 267 -22.43 5.49 -47.66
C ALA A 267 -23.84 6.15 -47.71
N PRO A 268 -24.00 7.44 -47.35
CA PRO A 268 -24.15 8.00 -46.00
C PRO A 268 -25.54 8.64 -45.79
N VAL A 269 -26.18 8.49 -44.62
CA VAL A 269 -27.46 9.20 -44.36
C VAL A 269 -27.58 9.70 -42.91
N ALA A 270 -27.59 11.03 -42.81
CA ALA A 270 -28.34 11.89 -41.90
C ALA A 270 -28.35 11.64 -40.38
N ALA A 271 -27.61 12.52 -39.71
CA ALA A 271 -28.03 13.33 -38.56
C ALA A 271 -29.35 12.92 -37.85
N LYS A 272 -29.20 12.43 -36.61
CA LYS A 272 -30.15 12.73 -35.54
C LYS A 272 -29.48 13.68 -34.56
N SER A 273 -29.75 14.96 -34.76
CA SER A 273 -29.54 16.05 -33.82
C SER A 273 -30.28 15.73 -32.51
N GLN A 274 -29.54 15.37 -31.47
CA GLN A 274 -30.10 15.34 -30.12
C GLN A 274 -30.14 16.78 -29.60
N ALA A 275 -31.37 17.25 -29.34
CA ALA A 275 -31.66 18.56 -28.78
C ALA A 275 -30.73 18.90 -27.60
N ASN A 276 -29.97 19.98 -27.77
CA ASN A 276 -29.18 20.61 -26.72
C ASN A 276 -30.08 21.58 -25.95
N PHE A 277 -30.75 21.08 -24.92
CA PHE A 277 -31.15 21.95 -23.81
C PHE A 277 -29.87 22.29 -23.03
N ASN A 278 -29.34 23.48 -23.27
CA ASN A 278 -28.09 23.97 -22.66
C ASN A 278 -28.39 24.48 -21.24
N HIS A 279 -28.77 23.57 -20.35
CA HIS A 279 -28.95 23.86 -18.94
C HIS A 279 -27.57 24.20 -18.31
N PRO A 280 -27.43 25.31 -17.57
CA PRO A 280 -26.16 25.70 -16.94
C PRO A 280 -25.76 24.83 -15.74
N PHE A 281 -26.69 24.09 -15.12
CA PHE A 281 -26.40 23.28 -13.92
C PHE A 281 -26.73 21.80 -14.14
N HIS A 282 -25.77 20.92 -13.85
CA HIS A 282 -25.94 19.47 -14.01
C HIS A 282 -25.53 18.72 -12.73
N ILE A 283 -26.34 17.78 -12.27
CA ILE A 283 -25.97 16.87 -11.17
C ILE A 283 -25.22 15.68 -11.75
N ILE A 284 -23.94 15.52 -11.39
CA ILE A 284 -23.04 14.49 -11.91
C ILE A 284 -22.81 13.40 -10.87
N VAL A 285 -22.84 12.14 -11.30
CA VAL A 285 -22.59 10.96 -10.45
C VAL A 285 -21.29 10.27 -10.77
N ALA A 286 -20.88 10.29 -12.04
CA ALA A 286 -19.64 9.67 -12.50
C ALA A 286 -19.00 10.53 -13.58
N GLY A 287 -17.67 10.52 -13.65
CA GLY A 287 -16.90 11.22 -14.66
C GLY A 287 -15.58 10.51 -14.95
N GLY A 288 -14.99 10.77 -16.12
CA GLY A 288 -13.70 10.19 -16.53
C GLY A 288 -13.80 8.78 -17.13
N ILE A 289 -14.99 8.36 -17.56
CA ILE A 289 -15.23 7.06 -18.20
C ILE A 289 -15.37 7.19 -19.72
N SER A 290 -15.36 6.08 -20.46
CA SER A 290 -15.57 6.14 -21.91
C SER A 290 -17.00 6.58 -22.26
N MET A 291 -17.20 7.16 -23.45
CA MET A 291 -18.54 7.58 -23.91
C MET A 291 -19.54 6.43 -23.93
N LYS A 292 -19.08 5.24 -24.35
CA LYS A 292 -19.91 4.02 -24.41
C LYS A 292 -20.36 3.56 -23.02
N ASP A 293 -19.45 3.61 -22.05
CA ASP A 293 -19.75 3.23 -20.66
C ASP A 293 -20.64 4.28 -19.98
N ALA A 294 -20.46 5.56 -20.31
CA ALA A 294 -21.31 6.65 -19.84
C ALA A 294 -22.75 6.53 -20.34
N GLU A 295 -22.94 6.13 -21.60
CA GLU A 295 -24.27 5.86 -22.17
C GLU A 295 -24.93 4.65 -21.51
N ALA A 296 -24.18 3.57 -21.28
CA ALA A 296 -24.68 2.39 -20.58
C ALA A 296 -25.12 2.75 -19.14
N MET A 297 -24.32 3.52 -18.43
CA MET A 297 -24.63 3.98 -17.08
C MET A 297 -25.82 4.95 -17.06
N ALA A 298 -25.95 5.83 -18.05
CA ALA A 298 -27.12 6.71 -18.19
C ALA A 298 -28.41 5.89 -18.42
N ASN A 299 -28.35 4.81 -19.21
CA ASN A 299 -29.50 3.92 -19.42
C ASN A 299 -29.88 3.15 -18.15
N GLN A 300 -28.91 2.66 -17.38
CA GLN A 300 -29.17 2.05 -16.07
C GLN A 300 -29.80 3.04 -15.08
N LEU A 301 -29.41 4.32 -15.12
CA LEU A 301 -30.02 5.35 -14.29
C LEU A 301 -31.46 5.64 -14.71
N LYS A 302 -31.76 5.60 -16.02
CA LYS A 302 -33.14 5.71 -16.52
C LYS A 302 -34.02 4.55 -16.05
N GLU A 303 -33.50 3.32 -16.06
CA GLU A 303 -34.19 2.14 -15.53
C GLU A 303 -34.47 2.25 -14.02
N LYS A 304 -33.56 2.91 -13.29
CA LYS A 304 -33.71 3.21 -11.86
C LYS A 304 -34.66 4.39 -11.55
N GLY A 305 -35.28 4.99 -12.56
CA GLY A 305 -36.27 6.06 -12.40
C GLY A 305 -35.76 7.48 -12.68
N PHE A 306 -34.50 7.66 -13.09
CA PHE A 306 -33.95 8.97 -13.46
C PHE A 306 -34.09 9.21 -14.97
N ALA A 307 -35.30 9.61 -15.41
CA ALA A 307 -35.62 9.79 -16.82
C ALA A 307 -34.71 10.80 -17.56
N GLU A 308 -34.18 11.79 -16.84
CA GLU A 308 -33.35 12.87 -17.37
C GLU A 308 -31.85 12.54 -17.40
N ALA A 309 -31.45 11.31 -17.07
CA ALA A 309 -30.05 10.93 -17.04
C ALA A 309 -29.43 10.97 -18.44
N LYS A 310 -28.28 11.64 -18.58
CA LYS A 310 -27.60 11.83 -19.87
C LYS A 310 -26.08 11.78 -19.73
N ALA A 311 -25.42 11.20 -20.72
CA ALA A 311 -23.97 11.30 -20.89
C ALA A 311 -23.62 12.69 -21.47
N LEU A 312 -22.75 13.42 -20.78
CA LEU A 312 -22.25 14.74 -21.17
C LEU A 312 -20.78 14.65 -21.52
N ASN A 313 -20.39 15.23 -22.66
CA ASN A 313 -18.99 15.42 -23.02
C ASN A 313 -18.68 16.93 -22.91
N THR A 314 -17.86 17.31 -21.92
CA THR A 314 -17.48 18.71 -21.71
C THR A 314 -15.98 18.79 -21.53
N ALA A 315 -15.32 19.54 -22.43
CA ALA A 315 -13.87 19.73 -22.47
C ALA A 315 -13.08 18.41 -22.52
N GLY A 316 -13.51 17.45 -23.35
CA GLY A 316 -12.85 16.15 -23.52
C GLY A 316 -13.03 15.16 -22.36
N LYS A 317 -13.74 15.55 -21.30
CA LYS A 317 -14.07 14.70 -20.16
C LYS A 317 -15.53 14.28 -20.23
N VAL A 318 -15.76 12.99 -20.38
CA VAL A 318 -17.09 12.38 -20.39
C VAL A 318 -17.58 12.21 -18.94
N ARG A 319 -18.83 12.60 -18.71
CA ARG A 319 -19.51 12.58 -17.40
C ARG A 319 -20.93 12.06 -17.56
N VAL A 320 -21.49 11.51 -16.49
CA VAL A 320 -22.87 11.02 -16.43
C VAL A 320 -23.66 11.93 -15.51
N SER A 321 -24.63 12.62 -16.09
CA SER A 321 -25.59 13.46 -15.38
C SER A 321 -26.85 12.66 -15.02
N ILE A 322 -27.40 12.88 -13.82
CA ILE A 322 -28.72 12.36 -13.43
C ILE A 322 -29.83 13.30 -13.92
N ARG A 323 -29.62 14.61 -13.77
CA ARG A 323 -30.60 15.65 -14.07
C ARG A 323 -29.88 16.96 -14.34
N SER A 324 -30.50 17.80 -15.16
CA SER A 324 -30.02 19.14 -15.51
C SER A 324 -31.06 20.19 -15.12
N PHE A 325 -30.61 21.39 -14.75
CA PHE A 325 -31.46 22.46 -14.24
C PHE A 325 -31.01 23.81 -14.79
N ASP A 326 -31.98 24.73 -14.92
CA ASP A 326 -31.72 26.13 -15.28
C ASP A 326 -31.34 26.99 -14.06
N ASN A 327 -31.87 26.65 -12.89
CA ASN A 327 -31.65 27.39 -11.65
C ASN A 327 -30.72 26.62 -10.69
N ARG A 328 -29.74 27.32 -10.12
CA ARG A 328 -28.78 26.77 -9.15
C ARG A 328 -29.44 26.32 -7.85
N GLU A 329 -30.44 27.06 -7.39
CA GLU A 329 -31.12 26.78 -6.10
C GLU A 329 -31.89 25.45 -6.15
N GLU A 330 -32.58 25.20 -7.26
CA GLU A 330 -33.29 23.93 -7.48
C GLU A 330 -32.33 22.75 -7.60
N ALA A 331 -31.21 22.95 -8.33
CA ALA A 331 -30.21 21.92 -8.51
C ALA A 331 -29.52 21.53 -7.19
N THR A 332 -29.25 22.49 -6.32
CA THR A 332 -28.64 22.25 -5.00
C THR A 332 -29.60 21.55 -4.05
N LYS A 333 -30.88 21.93 -4.03
CA LYS A 333 -31.91 21.25 -3.23
C LYS A 333 -32.04 19.77 -3.63
N GLN A 334 -32.12 19.50 -4.93
CA GLN A 334 -32.21 18.14 -5.48
C GLN A 334 -30.93 17.33 -5.23
N LEU A 335 -29.75 17.95 -5.28
CA LEU A 335 -28.49 17.29 -4.93
C LEU A 335 -28.46 16.85 -3.46
N LEU A 336 -28.93 17.69 -2.54
CA LEU A 336 -28.98 17.35 -1.11
C LEU A 336 -29.94 16.20 -0.83
N GLU A 337 -31.08 16.14 -1.54
CA GLU A 337 -32.01 15.02 -1.47
C GLU A 337 -31.38 13.72 -2.01
N LEU A 338 -30.68 13.79 -3.14
CA LEU A 338 -29.98 12.64 -3.74
C LEU A 338 -28.89 12.08 -2.82
N ARG A 339 -28.14 12.94 -2.13
CA ARG A 339 -27.06 12.52 -1.22
C ARG A 339 -27.54 11.81 0.04
N LYS A 340 -28.85 11.86 0.36
CA LYS A 340 -29.43 11.04 1.44
C LYS A 340 -29.40 9.54 1.12
N ASN A 341 -29.30 9.18 -0.16
CA ASN A 341 -29.10 7.81 -0.60
C ASN A 341 -27.59 7.50 -0.64
N GLU A 342 -27.16 6.45 0.04
CA GLU A 342 -25.75 6.01 0.09
C GLU A 342 -25.14 5.78 -1.31
N THR A 343 -25.96 5.41 -2.30
CA THR A 343 -25.53 5.18 -3.68
C THR A 343 -25.05 6.46 -4.38
N TYR A 344 -25.58 7.62 -3.99
CA TYR A 344 -25.35 8.91 -4.65
C TYR A 344 -24.71 9.96 -3.73
N LYS A 345 -24.12 9.52 -2.61
CA LYS A 345 -23.41 10.37 -1.65
C LYS A 345 -22.32 11.21 -2.30
N ASN A 346 -21.65 10.64 -3.31
CA ASN A 346 -20.54 11.27 -4.02
C ASN A 346 -20.99 12.12 -5.22
N ALA A 347 -22.30 12.29 -5.46
CA ALA A 347 -22.75 13.15 -6.54
C ALA A 347 -22.34 14.61 -6.29
N TRP A 348 -22.03 15.36 -7.35
CA TRP A 348 -21.67 16.78 -7.26
C TRP A 348 -22.37 17.61 -8.34
N LEU A 349 -22.45 18.92 -8.11
CA LEU A 349 -23.03 19.86 -9.07
C LEU A 349 -21.93 20.36 -10.01
N LEU A 350 -22.18 20.30 -11.31
CA LEU A 350 -21.39 20.94 -12.35
C LEU A 350 -22.14 22.19 -12.83
N ALA A 351 -21.51 23.36 -12.67
CA ALA A 351 -21.95 24.60 -13.28
C ALA A 351 -21.15 24.83 -14.56
N LYS A 352 -21.83 25.13 -15.67
CA LYS A 352 -21.24 25.35 -16.99
C LYS A 352 -21.17 26.82 -17.34
#